data_AF-A0A3C0AB67-F1
#
_entry.id   AF-A0A3C0AB67-F1
#
_cell.length_a   1.000
_cell.length_b   1.000
_cell.length_c   1.000
_cell.angle_alpha   90.00
_cell.angle_beta   90.00
_cell.angle_gamma   90.00
#
_symmetry.space_group_name_H-M   'P 1'
#
loop_
_entity.id
_entity.type
_entity.pdbx_description
1 polymer ?
#
loop_
_entity_poly.entity_id
_entity_poly.type
_entity_poly.pdbx_seq_one_letter_code
_entity_poly.pdbx_strand_id
1 'polypeptide(L)'
;YVKGRRSVHDLDEHLKYLAELASEQMHASYSLIRTITWAVPIIGFLGTVIGITIAIANVTPDQLDTSLSEVTGGLAVAFDTTALALGLSLILVFSTFVVERMEQKQLEQIELFGIENIASCLSVSESSLSPLESAEAEAAQELVMRTEEMILRQTELWQQSLEGLRGRWSEMMERQQSNFDHSLQEGMSNTLGSHSSQLESLRNEFLTAYQATTEQIELMLTRWQDKQKESNSSFSTHLAQIWNEVHQDVISAQSRQTSQIEQATKEIAGEVRQWNQQLKDTSEVSTLQIEALNSQSENLLKIVGQEEHLVGLQKRLAENLDAIRATETFEETLHSLSAAVHLLTARSNRNHAA
;
A
#
# COMPACT_ATOMS: atom_id res chain seq x y z
N TYR A 1 25.68 96.43 25.89
CA TYR A 1 26.70 95.92 24.94
C TYR A 1 27.96 96.79 24.92
N VAL A 2 27.93 98.01 24.36
CA VAL A 2 29.10 98.91 24.23
C VAL A 2 29.81 99.22 25.56
N LYS A 3 29.06 99.57 26.62
CA LYS A 3 29.63 99.83 27.96
C LYS A 3 30.26 98.60 28.61
N GLY A 4 29.81 97.40 28.24
CA GLY A 4 30.29 96.13 28.79
C GLY A 4 31.52 95.60 28.05
N ARG A 5 31.54 95.69 26.71
CA ARG A 5 32.66 95.25 25.88
C ARG A 5 33.76 96.30 25.69
N ARG A 6 33.48 97.58 25.97
CA ARG A 6 34.40 98.72 25.73
C ARG A 6 34.95 98.79 24.30
N SER A 7 34.26 98.19 23.34
CA SER A 7 34.62 98.15 21.93
C SER A 7 33.35 98.30 21.08
N VAL A 8 33.52 98.92 19.91
CA VAL A 8 32.47 99.17 18.92
C VAL A 8 32.52 98.14 17.79
N HIS A 9 33.50 97.21 17.81
CA HIS A 9 33.90 96.38 16.67
C HIS A 9 32.79 95.49 16.05
N ASP A 10 31.73 95.16 16.79
CA ASP A 10 30.58 94.40 16.26
C ASP A 10 29.24 95.09 16.53
N LEU A 11 29.24 96.43 16.64
CA LEU A 11 28.04 97.18 16.99
C LEU A 11 26.94 97.01 15.93
N ASP A 12 27.30 97.01 14.65
CA ASP A 12 26.35 96.88 13.53
C ASP A 12 25.65 95.53 13.53
N GLU A 13 26.39 94.45 13.75
CA GLU A 13 25.84 93.10 13.85
C GLU A 13 24.94 92.97 15.08
N HIS A 14 25.34 93.56 16.21
CA HIS A 14 24.50 93.55 17.40
C HIS A 14 23.23 94.39 17.26
N LEU A 15 23.28 95.53 16.54
CA LEU A 15 22.10 96.35 16.25
C LEU A 15 21.12 95.60 15.34
N LYS A 16 21.61 94.91 14.30
CA LYS A 16 20.79 94.03 13.45
C LYS A 16 20.15 92.90 14.24
N TYR A 17 20.91 92.26 15.13
CA TYR A 17 20.37 91.23 16.03
C TYR A 17 19.24 91.77 16.91
N LEU A 18 19.38 92.96 17.48
CA LEU A 18 18.34 93.59 18.29
C LEU A 18 17.10 93.99 17.47
N ALA A 19 17.29 94.43 16.22
CA ALA A 19 16.19 94.73 15.30
C ALA A 19 15.38 93.47 14.94
N GLU A 20 16.06 92.36 14.64
CA GLU A 20 15.41 91.07 14.40
C GLU A 20 14.61 90.61 15.62
N LEU A 21 15.22 90.67 16.82
CA LEU A 21 14.55 90.31 18.07
C LEU A 21 13.31 91.17 18.32
N ALA A 22 13.38 92.47 18.03
CA ALA A 22 12.25 93.39 18.17
C ALA A 22 11.13 93.06 17.17
N SER A 23 11.46 92.65 15.94
CA SER A 23 10.50 92.21 14.93
C SER A 23 9.79 90.92 15.36
N GLU A 24 10.54 89.94 15.86
CA GLU A 24 9.98 88.71 16.43
C GLU A 24 9.06 88.99 17.62
N GLN A 25 9.47 89.89 18.53
CA GLN A 25 8.66 90.27 19.68
C GLN A 25 7.37 90.99 19.26
N MET A 26 7.43 91.87 18.27
CA MET A 26 6.26 92.51 17.68
C MET A 26 5.29 91.43 17.17
N HIS A 27 5.77 90.50 16.34
CA HIS A 27 4.95 89.39 15.83
C HIS A 27 4.33 88.54 16.95
N ALA A 28 5.09 88.21 17.98
CA ALA A 28 4.59 87.45 19.12
C ALA A 28 3.50 88.21 19.90
N SER A 29 3.59 89.54 19.99
CA SER A 29 2.62 90.38 20.69
C SER A 29 1.24 90.36 20.03
N TYR A 30 1.16 90.15 18.71
CA TYR A 30 -0.10 90.01 17.97
C TYR A 30 -0.72 88.60 18.00
N SER A 31 -0.07 87.62 18.64
CA SER A 31 -0.58 86.25 18.70
C SER A 31 -1.96 86.14 19.35
N LEU A 32 -2.21 86.90 20.42
CA LEU A 32 -3.47 86.88 21.16
C LEU A 32 -4.62 87.46 20.31
N ILE A 33 -4.42 88.63 19.70
CA ILE A 33 -5.44 89.26 18.86
C ILE A 33 -5.75 88.43 17.61
N ARG A 34 -4.74 87.76 17.04
CA ARG A 34 -4.93 86.80 15.95
C ARG A 34 -5.76 85.60 16.38
N THR A 35 -5.50 85.07 17.57
CA THR A 35 -6.27 83.97 18.15
C THR A 35 -7.73 84.36 18.36
N ILE A 36 -8.00 85.55 18.90
CA ILE A 36 -9.36 86.07 19.04
C ILE A 36 -10.03 86.22 17.66
N THR A 37 -9.32 86.78 16.69
CA THR A 37 -9.83 86.99 15.33
C THR A 37 -10.21 85.66 14.65
N TRP A 38 -9.44 84.59 14.89
CA TRP A 38 -9.76 83.23 14.45
C TRP A 38 -10.96 82.61 15.19
N ALA A 39 -11.18 82.96 16.45
CA ALA A 39 -12.27 82.41 17.26
C ALA A 39 -13.64 83.04 16.92
N VAL A 40 -13.68 84.31 16.51
CA VAL A 40 -14.94 85.05 16.23
C VAL A 40 -15.86 84.33 15.23
N PRO A 41 -15.39 83.83 14.05
CA PRO A 41 -16.23 83.07 13.13
C PRO A 41 -16.77 81.77 13.71
N ILE A 42 -15.95 81.06 14.51
CA ILE A 42 -16.36 79.80 15.14
C ILE A 42 -17.46 80.06 16.18
N ILE A 43 -17.33 81.14 16.97
CA ILE A 43 -18.35 81.57 17.92
C ILE A 43 -19.64 82.00 17.19
N GLY A 44 -19.52 82.69 16.04
CA GLY A 44 -20.65 83.03 15.18
C GLY A 44 -21.40 81.80 14.68
N PHE A 45 -20.67 80.80 14.17
CA PHE A 45 -21.23 79.52 13.74
C PHE A 45 -21.90 78.77 14.91
N LEU A 46 -21.27 78.73 16.08
CA LEU A 46 -21.88 78.17 17.28
C LEU A 46 -23.21 78.86 17.61
N GLY A 47 -23.27 80.18 17.45
CA GLY A 47 -24.50 80.96 17.57
C GLY A 47 -25.60 80.49 16.61
N THR A 48 -25.27 80.17 15.35
CA THR A 48 -26.26 79.60 14.41
C THR A 48 -26.76 78.23 14.85
N VAL A 49 -25.87 77.35 15.30
CA VAL A 49 -26.24 76.00 15.74
C VAL A 49 -27.20 76.07 16.93
N ILE A 50 -26.90 76.93 17.91
CA ILE A 50 -27.77 77.16 19.07
C ILE A 50 -29.12 77.76 18.62
N GLY A 51 -29.11 78.79 17.77
CA GLY A 51 -30.33 79.45 17.30
C GLY A 51 -31.26 78.53 16.52
N ILE A 52 -30.71 77.70 15.62
CA ILE A 52 -31.48 76.67 14.89
C ILE A 52 -32.04 75.62 15.86
N THR A 53 -31.24 75.16 16.83
CA THR A 53 -31.67 74.15 17.80
C THR A 53 -32.86 74.64 18.63
N ILE A 54 -32.82 75.88 19.09
CA ILE A 54 -33.93 76.50 19.84
C ILE A 54 -35.15 76.70 18.94
N ALA A 55 -34.95 77.14 17.69
CA ALA A 55 -36.04 77.36 16.73
C ALA A 55 -36.81 76.05 16.46
N ILE A 56 -36.12 74.92 16.32
CA ILE A 56 -36.74 73.61 16.05
C ILE A 56 -37.38 73.02 17.31
N ALA A 57 -36.79 73.21 18.49
CA ALA A 57 -37.27 72.60 19.74
C ALA A 57 -38.69 73.06 20.14
N ASN A 58 -39.14 74.24 19.69
CA ASN A 58 -40.44 74.82 20.05
C ASN A 58 -41.58 74.48 19.07
N VAL A 59 -41.35 73.64 18.05
CA VAL A 59 -42.38 73.27 17.07
C VAL A 59 -43.31 72.20 17.63
N THR A 60 -44.53 72.57 17.99
CA THR A 60 -45.58 71.64 18.41
C THR A 60 -46.56 71.39 17.25
N PRO A 61 -46.88 70.13 16.87
CA PRO A 61 -47.68 69.82 15.69
C PRO A 61 -49.09 70.45 15.67
N ASP A 62 -49.66 70.75 16.83
CA ASP A 62 -51.03 71.25 16.97
C ASP A 62 -51.16 72.78 16.77
N GLN A 63 -50.05 73.52 16.67
CA GLN A 63 -50.02 74.98 16.51
C GLN A 63 -49.06 75.42 15.39
N LEU A 64 -49.07 74.69 14.27
CA LEU A 64 -48.18 74.91 13.12
C LEU A 64 -48.21 76.36 12.61
N ASP A 65 -49.39 76.99 12.46
CA ASP A 65 -49.48 78.36 11.93
C ASP A 65 -48.82 79.41 12.84
N THR A 66 -48.87 79.23 14.17
CA THR A 66 -48.22 80.15 15.13
C THR A 66 -46.73 79.83 15.29
N SER A 67 -46.38 78.54 15.37
CA SER A 67 -44.99 78.08 15.56
C SER A 67 -44.11 78.34 14.34
N LEU A 68 -44.65 78.41 13.11
CA LEU A 68 -43.87 78.79 11.93
C LEU A 68 -43.30 80.20 12.02
N SER A 69 -44.03 81.15 12.62
CA SER A 69 -43.52 82.52 12.83
C SER A 69 -42.39 82.54 13.86
N GLU A 70 -42.49 81.75 14.93
CA GLU A 70 -41.44 81.64 15.96
C GLU A 70 -40.18 80.94 15.44
N VAL A 71 -40.35 79.88 14.65
CA VAL A 71 -39.24 79.18 13.97
C VAL A 71 -38.52 80.12 13.01
N THR A 72 -39.26 80.88 12.21
CA THR A 72 -38.69 81.84 11.25
C THR A 72 -37.91 82.94 11.99
N GLY A 73 -38.41 83.41 13.14
CA GLY A 73 -37.71 84.35 14.00
C GLY A 73 -36.40 83.78 14.58
N GLY A 74 -36.43 82.56 15.12
CA GLY A 74 -35.23 81.92 15.68
C GLY A 74 -34.16 81.63 14.61
N LEU A 75 -34.59 81.25 13.41
CA LEU A 75 -33.70 81.04 12.26
C LEU A 75 -33.11 82.37 11.75
N ALA A 76 -33.89 83.44 11.71
CA ALA A 76 -33.41 84.78 11.34
C ALA A 76 -32.33 85.28 12.33
N VAL A 77 -32.59 85.17 13.64
CA VAL A 77 -31.60 85.56 14.68
C VAL A 77 -30.32 84.71 14.59
N ALA A 78 -30.44 83.42 14.30
CA ALA A 78 -29.30 82.53 14.08
C ALA A 78 -28.44 83.04 12.91
N PHE A 79 -29.04 83.27 11.74
CA PHE A 79 -28.32 83.75 10.57
C PHE A 79 -27.72 85.16 10.77
N ASP A 80 -28.46 86.08 11.39
CA ASP A 80 -27.97 87.43 11.69
C ASP A 80 -26.74 87.40 12.59
N THR A 81 -26.71 86.50 13.58
CA THR A 81 -25.57 86.34 14.48
C THR A 81 -24.30 85.91 13.74
N THR A 82 -24.41 84.99 12.77
CA THR A 82 -23.25 84.60 11.93
C THR A 82 -22.86 85.70 10.95
N ALA A 83 -23.83 86.36 10.31
CA ALA A 83 -23.55 87.48 9.41
C ALA A 83 -22.80 88.61 10.13
N LEU A 84 -23.23 88.95 11.35
CA LEU A 84 -22.58 89.94 12.20
C LEU A 84 -21.18 89.47 12.65
N ALA A 85 -21.04 88.21 13.08
CA ALA A 85 -19.75 87.67 13.50
C ALA A 85 -18.72 87.67 12.35
N LEU A 86 -19.12 87.27 11.14
CA LEU A 86 -18.26 87.31 9.96
C LEU A 86 -17.94 88.76 9.55
N GLY A 87 -18.91 89.67 9.62
CA GLY A 87 -18.70 91.09 9.36
C GLY A 87 -17.69 91.72 10.32
N LEU A 88 -17.84 91.48 11.61
CA LEU A 88 -16.88 91.95 12.63
C LEU A 88 -15.51 91.27 12.48
N SER A 89 -15.46 89.98 12.18
CA SER A 89 -14.21 89.26 11.93
C SER A 89 -13.44 89.86 10.75
N LEU A 90 -14.13 90.17 9.64
CA LEU A 90 -13.51 90.79 8.48
C LEU A 90 -12.92 92.18 8.82
N ILE A 91 -13.68 93.00 9.56
CA ILE A 91 -13.20 94.31 10.01
C ILE A 91 -11.98 94.17 10.94
N LEU A 92 -12.01 93.20 11.85
CA LEU A 92 -10.91 92.92 12.78
C LEU A 92 -9.65 92.46 12.04
N VAL A 93 -9.77 91.49 11.11
CA VAL A 93 -8.64 91.03 10.28
C VAL A 93 -8.01 92.20 9.54
N PHE A 94 -8.82 93.04 8.89
CA PHE A 94 -8.32 94.19 8.13
C PHE A 94 -7.65 95.23 9.05
N SER A 95 -8.27 95.53 10.20
CA SER A 95 -7.73 96.49 11.16
C SER A 95 -6.41 96.00 11.75
N THR A 96 -6.32 94.74 12.16
CA THR A 96 -5.08 94.12 12.65
C THR A 96 -3.99 94.15 11.58
N PHE A 97 -4.32 93.84 10.32
CA PHE A 97 -3.36 93.93 9.23
C PHE A 97 -2.80 95.35 9.02
N VAL A 98 -3.66 96.37 9.05
CA VAL A 98 -3.21 97.77 8.90
C VAL A 98 -2.29 98.17 10.05
N VAL A 99 -2.63 97.81 11.29
CA VAL A 99 -1.84 98.14 12.47
C VAL A 99 -0.49 97.40 12.45
N GLU A 100 -0.49 96.08 12.21
CA GLU A 100 0.75 95.28 12.09
C GLU A 100 1.68 95.88 11.01
N ARG A 101 1.12 96.27 9.86
CA ARG A 101 1.90 96.91 8.77
C ARG A 101 2.45 98.28 9.14
N MET A 102 1.68 99.08 9.88
CA MET A 102 2.15 100.39 10.35
C MET A 102 3.29 100.24 11.37
N GLU A 103 3.15 99.32 12.32
CA GLU A 103 4.17 99.09 13.34
C GLU A 103 5.46 98.51 12.74
N GLN A 104 5.35 97.57 11.81
CA GLN A 104 6.51 97.03 11.08
C GLN A 104 7.29 98.14 10.36
N LYS A 105 6.59 99.08 9.73
CA LYS A 105 7.24 100.24 9.08
C LYS A 105 7.93 101.16 10.07
N GLN A 106 7.36 101.35 11.27
CA GLN A 106 8.00 102.15 12.32
C GLN A 106 9.27 101.46 12.83
N LEU A 107 9.24 100.14 12.99
CA LEU A 107 10.40 99.36 13.41
C LEU A 107 11.54 99.45 12.38
N GLU A 108 11.22 99.32 11.09
CA GLU A 108 12.18 99.50 9.99
C GLU A 108 12.82 100.90 9.99
N GLN A 109 12.03 101.96 10.25
CA GLN A 109 12.58 103.32 10.37
C GLN A 109 13.52 103.47 11.56
N ILE A 110 13.20 102.85 12.70
CA ILE A 110 14.06 102.88 13.88
C ILE A 110 15.36 102.11 13.63
N GLU A 111 15.29 100.96 12.95
CA GLU A 111 16.46 100.19 12.53
C GLU A 111 17.38 101.01 11.62
N LEU A 112 16.84 101.58 10.54
CA LEU A 112 17.61 102.44 9.62
C LEU A 112 18.22 103.64 10.34
N PHE A 113 17.45 104.29 11.23
CA PHE A 113 17.97 105.39 12.03
C PHE A 113 19.15 104.96 12.93
N GLY A 114 19.04 103.78 13.55
CA GLY A 114 20.09 103.19 14.39
C GLY A 114 21.36 102.88 13.60
N ILE A 115 21.23 102.26 12.44
CA ILE A 115 22.37 101.93 11.56
C ILE A 115 23.00 103.21 10.98
N GLU A 116 22.21 104.18 10.51
CA GLU A 116 22.76 105.38 9.86
C GLU A 116 23.38 106.37 10.86
N ASN A 117 22.80 106.55 12.04
CA ASN A 117 23.20 107.62 12.97
C ASN A 117 24.00 107.12 14.18
N ILE A 118 23.64 105.97 14.76
CA ILE A 118 24.27 105.48 15.99
C ILE A 118 25.57 104.74 15.67
N ALA A 119 25.56 103.86 14.67
CA ALA A 119 26.77 103.13 14.26
C ALA A 119 27.84 104.07 13.70
N SER A 120 27.45 105.02 12.84
CA SER A 120 28.37 105.97 12.21
C SER A 120 29.03 106.93 13.22
N CYS A 121 28.31 107.36 14.27
CA CYS A 121 28.89 108.25 15.29
C CYS A 121 29.89 107.55 16.21
N LEU A 122 29.76 106.25 16.42
CA LEU A 122 30.61 105.48 17.34
C LEU A 122 31.84 104.87 16.66
N SER A 123 31.78 104.61 15.35
CA SER A 123 32.90 104.06 14.58
C SER A 123 34.02 105.07 14.27
N VAL A 124 33.75 106.38 14.35
CA VAL A 124 34.74 107.45 14.10
C VAL A 124 35.79 107.57 15.22
N SER A 125 35.60 106.94 16.38
CA SER A 125 36.51 107.09 17.54
C SER A 125 37.77 106.19 17.52
N GLU A 126 37.94 105.28 16.54
CA GLU A 126 39.04 104.30 16.52
C GLU A 126 40.27 104.69 15.65
N SER A 127 40.37 105.94 15.17
CA SER A 127 41.51 106.34 14.30
C SER A 127 42.79 106.75 15.04
N SER A 128 43.30 105.89 15.93
CA SER A 128 44.72 105.93 16.35
C SER A 128 45.15 104.58 16.94
N LEU A 129 45.26 103.54 16.10
CA LEU A 129 45.80 102.22 16.47
C LEU A 129 47.29 102.32 16.85
N SER A 130 47.69 101.57 17.88
CA SER A 130 49.07 101.47 18.36
C SER A 130 49.90 100.51 17.49
N PRO A 131 51.22 100.71 17.29
CA PRO A 131 52.08 99.82 16.49
C PRO A 131 52.07 98.33 16.90
N LEU A 132 51.63 98.01 18.11
CA LEU A 132 51.50 96.63 18.61
C LEU A 132 50.25 95.91 18.04
N GLU A 133 49.14 96.63 17.88
CA GLU A 133 47.87 96.07 17.39
C GLU A 133 47.94 95.73 15.90
N SER A 134 48.69 96.53 15.12
CA SER A 134 48.98 96.21 13.71
C SER A 134 49.84 94.96 13.57
N ALA A 135 50.80 94.74 14.46
CA ALA A 135 51.67 93.56 14.44
C ALA A 135 50.90 92.27 14.83
N GLU A 136 49.95 92.38 15.76
CA GLU A 136 49.07 91.27 16.14
C GLU A 136 48.11 90.88 15.00
N ALA A 137 47.53 91.88 14.31
CA ALA A 137 46.67 91.65 13.15
C ALA A 137 47.43 90.98 11.98
N GLU A 138 48.67 91.40 11.72
CA GLU A 138 49.54 90.79 10.70
C GLU A 138 49.88 89.33 11.05
N ALA A 139 50.23 89.05 12.31
CA ALA A 139 50.52 87.69 12.77
C ALA A 139 49.29 86.77 12.70
N ALA A 140 48.10 87.29 13.03
CA ALA A 140 46.85 86.55 12.94
C ALA A 140 46.49 86.20 11.48
N GLN A 141 46.69 87.12 10.54
CA GLN A 141 46.48 86.86 9.11
C GLN A 141 47.44 85.80 8.57
N GLU A 142 48.71 85.84 8.96
CA GLU A 142 49.68 84.82 8.56
C GLU A 142 49.28 83.43 9.09
N LEU A 143 48.81 83.33 10.35
CA LEU A 143 48.34 82.06 10.91
C LEU A 143 47.12 81.51 10.15
N VAL A 144 46.16 82.37 9.79
CA VAL A 144 44.99 81.95 8.99
C VAL A 144 45.42 81.42 7.63
N MET A 145 46.31 82.11 6.91
CA MET A 145 46.81 81.62 5.61
C MET A 145 47.54 80.28 5.73
N ARG A 146 48.38 80.12 6.76
CA ARG A 146 49.11 78.86 7.01
C ARG A 146 48.19 77.70 7.35
N THR A 147 47.14 77.96 8.12
CA THR A 147 46.15 76.93 8.46
C THR A 147 45.31 76.54 7.25
N GLU A 148 44.94 77.48 6.39
CA GLU A 148 44.27 77.19 5.12
C GLU A 148 45.15 76.31 4.22
N GLU A 149 46.42 76.67 4.05
CA GLU A 149 47.40 75.88 3.28
C GLU A 149 47.55 74.46 3.85
N MET A 150 47.62 74.32 5.18
CA MET A 150 47.69 73.02 5.86
C MET A 150 46.43 72.17 5.65
N ILE A 151 45.23 72.77 5.74
CA ILE A 151 43.96 72.07 5.54
C ILE A 151 43.83 71.57 4.10
N LEU A 152 44.21 72.40 3.11
CA LEU A 152 44.22 72.00 1.71
C LEU A 152 45.16 70.81 1.48
N ARG A 153 46.37 70.89 2.05
CA ARG A 153 47.35 69.80 1.94
C ARG A 153 46.88 68.52 2.63
N GLN A 154 46.23 68.64 3.78
CA GLN A 154 45.70 67.49 4.50
C GLN A 154 44.55 66.82 3.71
N THR A 155 43.66 67.62 3.13
CA THR A 155 42.57 67.12 2.27
C THR A 155 43.10 66.34 1.07
N GLU A 156 44.16 66.83 0.43
CA GLU A 156 44.82 66.15 -0.68
C GLU A 156 45.40 64.80 -0.27
N LEU A 157 46.08 64.73 0.88
CA LEU A 157 46.62 63.48 1.42
C LEU A 157 45.51 62.48 1.77
N TRP A 158 44.39 62.95 2.33
CA TRP A 158 43.22 62.10 2.58
C TRP A 158 42.64 61.53 1.29
N GLN A 159 42.50 62.34 0.25
CA GLN A 159 42.00 61.89 -1.04
C GLN A 159 42.91 60.82 -1.66
N GLN A 160 44.24 61.02 -1.62
CA GLN A 160 45.21 60.03 -2.09
C GLN A 160 45.14 58.72 -1.28
N SER A 161 45.01 58.80 0.03
CA SER A 161 44.88 57.63 0.92
C SER A 161 43.60 56.83 0.63
N LEU A 162 42.47 57.53 0.48
CA LEU A 162 41.17 56.92 0.15
C LEU A 162 41.21 56.24 -1.22
N GLU A 163 41.81 56.89 -2.22
CA GLU A 163 41.98 56.29 -3.55
C GLU A 163 42.88 55.05 -3.49
N GLY A 164 43.97 55.10 -2.70
CA GLY A 164 44.83 53.94 -2.47
C GLY A 164 44.11 52.79 -1.74
N LEU A 165 43.24 53.10 -0.77
CA LEU A 165 42.39 52.10 -0.12
C LEU A 165 41.39 51.49 -1.11
N ARG A 166 40.75 52.31 -1.95
CA ARG A 166 39.82 51.86 -2.98
C ARG A 166 40.49 50.91 -3.97
N GLY A 167 41.69 51.25 -4.43
CA GLY A 167 42.49 50.38 -5.32
C GLY A 167 42.81 49.04 -4.68
N ARG A 168 43.38 49.03 -3.47
CA ARG A 168 43.70 47.79 -2.74
C ARG A 168 42.47 46.93 -2.45
N TRP A 169 41.34 47.56 -2.12
CA TRP A 169 40.09 46.85 -1.90
C TRP A 169 39.59 46.18 -3.18
N SER A 170 39.63 46.88 -4.31
CA SER A 170 39.25 46.33 -5.61
C SER A 170 40.12 45.13 -5.98
N GLU A 171 41.44 45.24 -5.82
CA GLU A 171 42.40 44.16 -6.11
C GLU A 171 42.18 42.94 -5.18
N MET A 172 41.88 43.19 -3.90
CA MET A 172 41.50 42.13 -2.96
C MET A 172 40.22 41.41 -3.39
N MET A 173 39.19 42.14 -3.80
CA MET A 173 37.91 41.56 -4.25
C MET A 173 38.09 40.73 -5.52
N GLU A 174 38.88 41.21 -6.48
CA GLU A 174 39.21 40.48 -7.71
C GLU A 174 39.97 39.18 -7.40
N ARG A 175 40.94 39.24 -6.48
CA ARG A 175 41.68 38.06 -6.03
C ARG A 175 40.79 37.07 -5.28
N GLN A 176 39.88 37.54 -4.44
CA GLN A 176 38.90 36.66 -3.77
C GLN A 176 37.96 36.00 -4.77
N GLN A 177 37.46 36.73 -5.77
CA GLN A 177 36.62 36.17 -6.81
C GLN A 177 37.34 35.06 -7.58
N SER A 178 38.58 35.30 -8.01
CA SER A 178 39.39 34.29 -8.72
C SER A 178 39.64 33.05 -7.86
N ASN A 179 39.98 33.23 -6.58
CA ASN A 179 40.16 32.10 -5.66
C ASN A 179 38.86 31.31 -5.45
N PHE A 180 37.72 32.02 -5.34
CA PHE A 180 36.42 31.39 -5.16
C PHE A 180 36.03 30.58 -6.40
N ASP A 181 36.16 31.15 -7.60
CA ASP A 181 35.92 30.46 -8.87
C ASP A 181 36.78 29.19 -8.99
N HIS A 182 38.07 29.28 -8.66
CA HIS A 182 38.97 28.12 -8.67
C HIS A 182 38.52 27.06 -7.66
N SER A 183 38.18 27.45 -6.43
CA SER A 183 37.75 26.51 -5.39
C SER A 183 36.43 25.81 -5.75
N LEU A 184 35.49 26.51 -6.38
CA LEU A 184 34.24 25.93 -6.88
C LEU A 184 34.49 24.96 -8.02
N GLN A 185 35.33 25.34 -8.99
CA GLN A 185 35.65 24.50 -10.13
C GLN A 185 36.35 23.21 -9.69
N GLU A 186 37.32 23.32 -8.79
CA GLU A 186 38.04 22.17 -8.23
C GLU A 186 37.12 21.29 -7.38
N GLY A 187 36.31 21.89 -6.50
CA GLY A 187 35.34 21.17 -5.68
C GLY A 187 34.32 20.41 -6.53
N MET A 188 33.73 21.06 -7.53
CA MET A 188 32.76 20.45 -8.45
C MET A 188 33.40 19.32 -9.26
N SER A 189 34.61 19.52 -9.79
CA SER A 189 35.35 18.49 -10.53
C SER A 189 35.65 17.27 -9.66
N ASN A 190 36.08 17.49 -8.43
CA ASN A 190 36.35 16.41 -7.47
C ASN A 190 35.08 15.66 -7.07
N THR A 191 33.98 16.37 -6.81
CA THR A 191 32.69 15.75 -6.46
C THR A 191 32.10 14.97 -7.63
N LEU A 192 32.08 15.52 -8.84
CA LEU A 192 31.59 14.82 -10.04
C LEU A 192 32.47 13.62 -10.39
N GLY A 193 33.80 13.75 -10.29
CA GLY A 193 34.74 12.65 -10.48
C GLY A 193 34.53 11.54 -9.45
N SER A 194 34.34 11.89 -8.18
CA SER A 194 34.05 10.93 -7.11
C SER A 194 32.72 10.19 -7.34
N HIS A 195 31.65 10.91 -7.69
CA HIS A 195 30.37 10.30 -8.03
C HIS A 195 30.45 9.39 -9.26
N SER A 196 31.19 9.79 -10.30
CA SER A 196 31.42 8.95 -11.48
C SER A 196 32.10 7.63 -11.10
N SER A 197 33.13 7.69 -10.25
CA SER A 197 33.84 6.50 -9.75
C SER A 197 32.94 5.61 -8.89
N GLN A 198 32.13 6.20 -8.01
CA GLN A 198 31.15 5.45 -7.20
C GLN A 198 30.10 4.76 -8.07
N LEU A 199 29.56 5.43 -9.09
CA LEU A 199 28.61 4.83 -10.03
C LEU A 199 29.22 3.69 -10.83
N GLU A 200 30.47 3.83 -11.26
CA GLU A 200 31.20 2.75 -11.93
C GLU A 200 31.43 1.55 -11.01
N SER A 201 31.79 1.80 -9.75
CA SER A 201 31.92 0.76 -8.73
C SER A 201 30.59 0.03 -8.49
N LEU A 202 29.50 0.77 -8.27
CA LEU A 202 28.16 0.20 -8.07
C LEU A 202 27.70 -0.61 -9.29
N ARG A 203 27.96 -0.11 -10.50
CA ARG A 203 27.66 -0.83 -11.75
C ARG A 203 28.42 -2.15 -11.80
N ASN A 204 29.71 -2.16 -11.49
CA ASN A 204 30.53 -3.36 -11.52
C ASN A 204 30.11 -4.38 -10.45
N GLU A 205 29.79 -3.92 -9.25
CA GLU A 205 29.27 -4.76 -8.16
C GLU A 205 27.93 -5.38 -8.55
N PHE A 206 27.01 -4.59 -9.14
CA PHE A 206 25.74 -5.09 -9.65
C PHE A 206 25.92 -6.14 -10.77
N LEU A 207 26.82 -5.89 -11.74
CA LEU A 207 27.11 -6.86 -12.80
C LEU A 207 27.70 -8.17 -12.23
N THR A 208 28.56 -8.07 -11.23
CA THR A 208 29.16 -9.23 -10.56
C THR A 208 28.10 -10.03 -9.81
N ALA A 209 27.23 -9.35 -9.05
CA ALA A 209 26.12 -9.98 -8.34
C ALA A 209 25.15 -10.65 -9.33
N TYR A 210 24.81 -9.97 -10.43
CA TYR A 210 23.96 -10.51 -11.48
C TYR A 210 24.55 -11.78 -12.12
N GLN A 211 25.84 -11.77 -12.45
CA GLN A 211 26.54 -12.95 -12.96
C GLN A 211 26.51 -14.11 -11.96
N ALA A 212 26.83 -13.84 -10.69
CA ALA A 212 26.79 -14.85 -9.63
C ALA A 212 25.39 -15.45 -9.44
N THR A 213 24.34 -14.61 -9.47
CA THR A 213 22.95 -15.13 -9.40
C THR A 213 22.59 -15.97 -10.62
N THR A 214 23.06 -15.59 -11.81
CA THR A 214 22.80 -16.34 -13.05
C THR A 214 23.47 -17.71 -13.01
N GLU A 215 24.74 -17.77 -12.57
CA GLU A 215 25.48 -19.02 -12.37
C GLU A 215 24.80 -19.90 -11.30
N GLN A 216 24.29 -19.30 -10.22
CA GLN A 216 23.56 -20.04 -9.19
C GLN A 216 22.22 -20.60 -9.70
N ILE A 217 21.50 -19.87 -10.56
CA ILE A 217 20.29 -20.34 -11.23
C ILE A 217 20.62 -21.50 -12.17
N GLU A 218 21.70 -21.39 -12.95
CA GLU A 218 22.16 -22.46 -13.85
C GLU A 218 22.48 -23.74 -13.07
N LEU A 219 23.20 -23.63 -11.95
CA LEU A 219 23.49 -24.74 -11.04
C LEU A 219 22.22 -25.33 -10.40
N MET A 220 21.24 -24.49 -10.04
CA MET A 220 19.96 -24.98 -9.50
C MET A 220 19.15 -25.71 -10.57
N LEU A 221 19.12 -25.23 -11.81
CA LEU A 221 18.44 -25.88 -12.93
C LEU A 221 19.06 -27.23 -13.26
N THR A 222 20.40 -27.33 -13.30
CA THR A 222 21.09 -28.61 -13.52
C THR A 222 20.80 -29.60 -12.40
N ARG A 223 20.93 -29.18 -11.13
CA ARG A 223 20.59 -30.05 -9.97
C ARG A 223 19.13 -30.51 -10.01
N TRP A 224 18.20 -29.63 -10.39
CA TRP A 224 16.79 -29.97 -10.53
C TRP A 224 16.58 -31.00 -11.65
N GLN A 225 17.20 -30.82 -12.81
CA GLN A 225 17.15 -31.77 -13.91
C GLN A 225 17.73 -33.14 -13.53
N ASP A 226 18.86 -33.17 -12.84
CA ASP A 226 19.48 -34.41 -12.39
C ASP A 226 18.59 -35.13 -11.37
N LYS A 227 18.04 -34.40 -10.40
CA LYS A 227 17.11 -34.96 -9.42
C LYS A 227 15.81 -35.45 -10.06
N GLN A 228 15.33 -34.78 -11.11
CA GLN A 228 14.17 -35.22 -11.89
C GLN A 228 14.47 -36.52 -12.64
N LYS A 229 15.65 -36.65 -13.25
CA LYS A 229 16.10 -37.90 -13.91
C LYS A 229 16.23 -39.03 -12.90
N GLU A 230 16.86 -38.79 -11.76
CA GLU A 230 17.02 -39.77 -10.69
C GLU A 230 15.67 -40.24 -10.14
N SER A 231 14.77 -39.29 -9.84
CA SER A 231 13.40 -39.60 -9.39
C SER A 231 12.62 -40.40 -10.42
N ASN A 232 12.71 -40.05 -11.70
CA ASN A 232 12.02 -40.79 -12.76
C ASN A 232 12.60 -42.20 -12.95
N SER A 233 13.92 -42.36 -12.86
CA SER A 233 14.56 -43.68 -12.88
C SER A 233 14.14 -44.50 -11.67
N SER A 234 14.12 -43.93 -10.47
CA SER A 234 13.69 -44.59 -9.24
C SER A 234 12.22 -45.02 -9.32
N PHE A 235 11.34 -44.14 -9.80
CA PHE A 235 9.93 -44.45 -10.04
C PHE A 235 9.76 -45.58 -11.06
N SER A 236 10.50 -45.55 -12.18
CA SER A 236 10.48 -46.63 -13.17
C SER A 236 10.97 -47.96 -12.58
N THR A 237 12.04 -47.94 -11.78
CA THR A 237 12.53 -49.14 -11.09
C THR A 237 11.51 -49.65 -10.08
N HIS A 238 10.86 -48.75 -9.34
CA HIS A 238 9.82 -49.11 -8.39
C HIS A 238 8.59 -49.72 -9.09
N LEU A 239 8.15 -49.14 -10.22
CA LEU A 239 7.10 -49.72 -11.06
C LEU A 239 7.49 -51.10 -11.60
N ALA A 240 8.74 -51.28 -12.04
CA ALA A 240 9.23 -52.58 -12.50
C ALA A 240 9.27 -53.61 -11.36
N GLN A 241 9.62 -53.18 -10.14
CA GLN A 241 9.61 -54.03 -8.96
C GLN A 241 8.18 -54.45 -8.58
N ILE A 242 7.24 -53.51 -8.54
CA ILE A 242 5.81 -53.79 -8.32
C ILE A 242 5.29 -54.76 -9.40
N TRP A 243 5.64 -54.53 -10.66
CA TRP A 243 5.24 -55.43 -11.75
C TRP A 243 5.78 -56.85 -11.56
N ASN A 244 7.05 -56.98 -11.19
CA ASN A 244 7.66 -58.29 -10.93
C ASN A 244 7.04 -58.99 -9.72
N GLU A 245 6.72 -58.25 -8.65
CA GLU A 245 6.06 -58.79 -7.45
C GLU A 245 4.65 -59.28 -7.77
N VAL A 246 3.84 -58.46 -8.47
CA VAL A 246 2.51 -58.87 -8.96
C VAL A 246 2.61 -60.07 -9.90
N HIS A 247 3.58 -60.09 -10.80
CA HIS A 247 3.76 -61.21 -11.73
C HIS A 247 4.15 -62.50 -11.00
N GLN A 248 5.05 -62.43 -10.02
CA GLN A 248 5.42 -63.54 -9.14
C GLN A 248 4.22 -64.03 -8.32
N ASP A 249 3.43 -63.13 -7.75
CA ASP A 249 2.22 -63.46 -7.00
C ASP A 249 1.19 -64.18 -7.88
N VAL A 250 0.97 -63.70 -9.11
CA VAL A 250 0.08 -64.35 -10.09
C VAL A 250 0.58 -65.74 -10.48
N ILE A 251 1.88 -65.90 -10.78
CA ILE A 251 2.46 -67.21 -11.11
C ILE A 251 2.34 -68.16 -9.92
N SER A 252 2.64 -67.68 -8.70
CA SER A 252 2.56 -68.50 -7.49
C SER A 252 1.11 -68.91 -7.19
N ALA A 253 0.13 -68.02 -7.41
CA ALA A 253 -1.29 -68.33 -7.28
C ALA A 253 -1.74 -69.38 -8.31
N GLN A 254 -1.33 -69.23 -9.57
CA GLN A 254 -1.63 -70.20 -10.63
C GLN A 254 -0.99 -71.57 -10.35
N SER A 255 0.25 -71.59 -9.87
CA SER A 255 0.95 -72.82 -9.47
C SER A 255 0.27 -73.50 -8.28
N ARG A 256 -0.11 -72.74 -7.24
CA ARG A 256 -0.90 -73.26 -6.10
C ARG A 256 -2.22 -73.86 -6.57
N GLN A 257 -2.93 -73.18 -7.46
CA GLN A 257 -4.19 -73.69 -8.02
C GLN A 257 -3.97 -74.98 -8.83
N THR A 258 -2.92 -75.04 -9.65
CA THR A 258 -2.58 -76.23 -10.44
C THR A 258 -2.20 -77.41 -9.55
N SER A 259 -1.41 -77.18 -8.50
CA SER A 259 -1.05 -78.19 -7.50
C SER A 259 -2.25 -78.68 -6.70
N GLN A 260 -3.18 -77.79 -6.34
CA GLN A 260 -4.44 -78.18 -5.67
C GLN A 260 -5.31 -79.03 -6.59
N ILE A 261 -5.41 -78.69 -7.88
CA ILE A 261 -6.11 -79.51 -8.87
C ILE A 261 -5.41 -80.87 -9.02
N GLU A 262 -4.08 -80.91 -9.12
CA GLU A 262 -3.33 -82.17 -9.24
C GLU A 262 -3.54 -83.06 -8.00
N GLN A 263 -3.50 -82.48 -6.79
CA GLN A 263 -3.73 -83.21 -5.56
C GLN A 263 -5.17 -83.74 -5.46
N ALA A 264 -6.17 -82.91 -5.79
CA ALA A 264 -7.56 -83.36 -5.86
C ALA A 264 -7.74 -84.48 -6.90
N THR A 265 -7.09 -84.39 -8.07
CA THR A 265 -7.13 -85.48 -9.07
C THR A 265 -6.42 -86.75 -8.60
N LYS A 266 -5.34 -86.65 -7.82
CA LYS A 266 -4.67 -87.81 -7.20
C LYS A 266 -5.52 -88.46 -6.12
N GLU A 267 -6.18 -87.66 -5.29
CA GLU A 267 -7.14 -88.13 -4.28
C GLU A 267 -8.32 -88.85 -4.95
N ILE A 268 -8.94 -88.23 -5.97
CA ILE A 268 -9.99 -88.86 -6.78
C ILE A 268 -9.48 -90.15 -7.44
N ALA A 269 -8.29 -90.15 -8.04
CA ALA A 269 -7.72 -91.36 -8.64
C ALA A 269 -7.42 -92.46 -7.61
N GLY A 270 -7.04 -92.06 -6.38
CA GLY A 270 -6.87 -92.95 -5.24
C GLY A 270 -8.18 -93.59 -4.81
N GLU A 271 -9.22 -92.79 -4.62
CA GLU A 271 -10.58 -93.28 -4.32
C GLU A 271 -11.10 -94.21 -5.41
N VAL A 272 -10.91 -93.88 -6.68
CA VAL A 272 -11.32 -94.73 -7.82
C VAL A 272 -10.57 -96.07 -7.84
N ARG A 273 -9.26 -96.09 -7.52
CA ARG A 273 -8.52 -97.36 -7.39
C ARG A 273 -9.01 -98.19 -6.21
N GLN A 274 -9.25 -97.55 -5.08
CA GLN A 274 -9.74 -98.21 -3.88
C GLN A 274 -11.13 -98.80 -4.13
N TRP A 275 -12.00 -98.06 -4.80
CA TRP A 275 -13.30 -98.53 -5.27
C TRP A 275 -13.16 -99.73 -6.22
N ASN A 276 -12.26 -99.67 -7.20
CA ASN A 276 -12.02 -100.77 -8.14
C ASN A 276 -11.48 -102.04 -7.44
N GLN A 277 -10.56 -101.86 -6.47
CA GLN A 277 -10.05 -102.98 -5.66
C GLN A 277 -11.18 -103.60 -4.82
N GLN A 278 -12.02 -102.77 -4.18
CA GLN A 278 -13.17 -103.26 -3.43
C GLN A 278 -14.16 -104.01 -4.34
N LEU A 279 -14.35 -103.55 -5.59
CA LEU A 279 -15.16 -104.22 -6.60
C LEU A 279 -14.56 -105.57 -7.00
N LYS A 280 -13.23 -105.64 -7.13
CA LYS A 280 -12.50 -106.88 -7.40
C LYS A 280 -12.61 -107.87 -6.23
N ASP A 281 -12.37 -107.44 -5.00
CA ASP A 281 -12.49 -108.27 -3.81
C ASP A 281 -13.94 -108.78 -3.65
N THR A 282 -14.93 -107.90 -3.89
CA THR A 282 -16.34 -108.29 -3.92
C THR A 282 -16.65 -109.27 -5.04
N SER A 283 -16.04 -109.11 -6.21
CA SER A 283 -16.15 -110.06 -7.33
C SER A 283 -15.51 -111.40 -6.99
N GLU A 284 -14.39 -111.42 -6.27
CA GLU A 284 -13.68 -112.63 -5.86
C GLU A 284 -14.50 -113.42 -4.81
N VAL A 285 -15.07 -112.69 -3.84
CA VAL A 285 -16.07 -113.21 -2.89
C VAL A 285 -17.31 -113.72 -3.63
N SER A 286 -17.79 -112.99 -4.65
CA SER A 286 -18.94 -113.39 -5.46
C SER A 286 -18.63 -114.64 -6.30
N THR A 287 -17.43 -114.80 -6.84
CA THR A 287 -17.03 -116.03 -7.53
C THR A 287 -16.95 -117.23 -6.60
N LEU A 288 -16.40 -117.05 -5.39
CA LEU A 288 -16.44 -118.09 -4.35
C LEU A 288 -17.89 -118.43 -3.94
N GLN A 289 -18.78 -117.43 -3.94
CA GLN A 289 -20.19 -117.63 -3.67
C GLN A 289 -20.92 -118.33 -4.83
N ILE A 290 -20.58 -118.05 -6.08
CA ILE A 290 -21.07 -118.76 -7.27
C ILE A 290 -20.56 -120.21 -7.27
N GLU A 291 -19.32 -120.44 -6.85
CA GLU A 291 -18.72 -121.78 -6.76
C GLU A 291 -19.36 -122.60 -5.62
N ALA A 292 -19.65 -121.97 -4.48
CA ALA A 292 -20.45 -122.56 -3.41
C ALA A 292 -21.89 -122.86 -3.85
N LEU A 293 -22.53 -121.95 -4.61
CA LEU A 293 -23.87 -122.17 -5.18
C LEU A 293 -23.87 -123.29 -6.22
N ASN A 294 -22.82 -123.44 -7.03
CA ASN A 294 -22.66 -124.55 -7.95
C ASN A 294 -22.49 -125.88 -7.21
N SER A 295 -21.68 -125.93 -6.14
CA SER A 295 -21.58 -127.11 -5.27
C SER A 295 -22.94 -127.46 -4.63
N GLN A 296 -23.71 -126.45 -4.24
CA GLN A 296 -25.06 -126.63 -3.70
C GLN A 296 -26.04 -127.15 -4.77
N SER A 297 -25.95 -126.62 -6.00
CA SER A 297 -26.70 -127.08 -7.17
C SER A 297 -26.35 -128.51 -7.58
N GLU A 298 -25.08 -128.91 -7.47
CA GLU A 298 -24.61 -130.25 -7.82
C GLU A 298 -25.08 -131.31 -6.79
N ASN A 299 -25.14 -130.94 -5.50
CA ASN A 299 -25.75 -131.77 -4.48
C ASN A 299 -27.27 -131.91 -4.67
N LEU A 300 -27.96 -130.83 -5.08
CA LEU A 300 -29.38 -130.91 -5.43
C LEU A 300 -29.64 -131.76 -6.68
N LEU A 301 -28.76 -131.71 -7.69
CA LEU A 301 -28.84 -132.57 -8.88
C LEU A 301 -28.62 -134.06 -8.57
N LYS A 302 -27.75 -134.40 -7.61
CA LYS A 302 -27.59 -135.80 -7.17
C LYS A 302 -28.81 -136.34 -6.40
N ILE A 303 -29.52 -135.47 -5.68
CA ILE A 303 -30.74 -135.85 -4.94
C ILE A 303 -31.92 -135.98 -5.93
N VAL A 304 -32.02 -135.09 -6.91
CA VAL A 304 -33.10 -135.13 -7.92
C VAL A 304 -32.87 -136.24 -8.96
N GLY A 305 -31.61 -136.56 -9.29
CA GLY A 305 -31.27 -137.73 -10.12
C GLY A 305 -31.52 -139.08 -9.45
N GLN A 306 -31.85 -139.11 -8.15
CA GLN A 306 -32.31 -140.30 -7.44
C GLN A 306 -33.84 -140.51 -7.49
N GLU A 307 -34.62 -139.61 -8.12
CA GLU A 307 -36.08 -139.73 -8.22
C GLU A 307 -36.62 -140.05 -9.63
N GLU A 308 -35.81 -139.96 -10.68
CA GLU A 308 -36.22 -140.34 -12.05
C GLU A 308 -35.94 -141.83 -12.32
N HIS A 309 -37.00 -142.64 -12.23
CA HIS A 309 -37.08 -144.06 -12.60
C HIS A 309 -36.80 -145.12 -11.51
N LEU A 310 -37.11 -144.76 -10.26
CA LEU A 310 -37.98 -145.56 -9.36
C LEU A 310 -39.34 -145.96 -10.02
N VAL A 311 -39.66 -145.40 -11.19
CA VAL A 311 -40.72 -145.81 -12.15
C VAL A 311 -40.29 -146.99 -13.07
N GLY A 312 -39.02 -147.42 -13.09
CA GLY A 312 -38.53 -148.59 -13.85
C GLY A 312 -38.51 -149.93 -13.08
N LEU A 313 -38.69 -149.89 -11.76
CA LEU A 313 -38.77 -151.06 -10.88
C LEU A 313 -40.07 -151.89 -11.07
N GLN A 314 -40.97 -151.50 -11.97
CA GLN A 314 -42.30 -152.14 -12.06
C GLN A 314 -42.61 -152.89 -13.36
N LYS A 315 -41.77 -152.81 -14.42
CA LYS A 315 -42.11 -153.43 -15.73
C LYS A 315 -41.29 -154.65 -16.15
N ARG A 316 -39.98 -154.72 -15.89
CA ARG A 316 -39.14 -155.85 -16.38
C ARG A 316 -39.04 -157.08 -15.45
N LEU A 317 -39.57 -156.98 -14.24
CA LEU A 317 -39.81 -158.14 -13.38
C LEU A 317 -41.07 -158.93 -13.82
N ALA A 318 -41.93 -158.34 -14.66
CA ALA A 318 -43.23 -158.92 -15.05
C ALA A 318 -43.26 -159.56 -16.45
N GLU A 319 -42.32 -159.25 -17.36
CA GLU A 319 -42.48 -159.62 -18.79
C GLU A 319 -41.66 -160.80 -19.32
N ASN A 320 -40.69 -161.39 -18.60
CA ASN A 320 -40.07 -162.63 -19.12
C ASN A 320 -39.72 -163.70 -18.08
N LEU A 321 -40.39 -163.61 -16.94
CA LEU A 321 -40.88 -164.81 -16.25
C LEU A 321 -41.84 -165.63 -17.16
N ASP A 322 -42.33 -165.07 -18.28
CA ASP A 322 -43.09 -165.72 -19.35
C ASP A 322 -42.25 -166.29 -20.54
N ALA A 323 -40.91 -166.15 -20.53
CA ALA A 323 -40.01 -166.96 -21.37
C ALA A 323 -39.28 -168.04 -20.56
N ILE A 324 -39.88 -168.44 -19.44
CA ILE A 324 -39.85 -169.82 -18.97
C ILE A 324 -40.89 -170.59 -19.80
N ARG A 325 -40.59 -171.84 -20.20
CA ARG A 325 -41.57 -172.87 -20.62
C ARG A 325 -42.12 -172.91 -22.05
N ALA A 326 -41.59 -172.12 -22.98
CA ALA A 326 -41.76 -172.37 -24.41
C ALA A 326 -40.40 -172.09 -25.07
N THR A 327 -39.66 -172.99 -25.70
CA THR A 327 -40.08 -174.15 -26.48
C THR A 327 -38.82 -175.00 -26.71
N GLU A 328 -38.52 -175.87 -25.77
CA GLU A 328 -37.83 -177.12 -26.06
C GLU A 328 -38.75 -177.85 -27.06
N THR A 329 -38.27 -178.03 -28.29
CA THR A 329 -38.69 -179.01 -29.29
C THR A 329 -40.14 -179.51 -29.21
N PHE A 330 -40.93 -179.15 -30.21
CA PHE A 330 -42.15 -179.81 -30.71
C PHE A 330 -43.07 -178.66 -31.14
N GLU A 331 -43.53 -178.54 -32.35
CA GLU A 331 -43.81 -179.48 -33.43
C GLU A 331 -44.03 -178.50 -34.58
N GLU A 332 -43.25 -178.51 -35.66
CA GLU A 332 -43.52 -179.46 -36.72
C GLU A 332 -44.92 -180.05 -36.62
N THR A 333 -45.92 -179.22 -36.90
CA THR A 333 -47.03 -179.51 -37.80
C THR A 333 -48.19 -178.60 -37.38
N LEU A 334 -48.50 -177.59 -38.19
CA LEU A 334 -49.29 -177.86 -39.39
C LEU A 334 -50.52 -178.65 -38.95
N HIS A 335 -51.57 -177.92 -38.63
CA HIS A 335 -52.90 -178.25 -39.12
C HIS A 335 -53.76 -177.08 -38.65
N SER A 336 -54.33 -176.35 -39.59
CA SER A 336 -55.64 -176.75 -40.05
C SER A 336 -56.48 -177.10 -38.80
N LEU A 337 -57.20 -176.10 -38.34
CA LEU A 337 -58.55 -176.03 -38.85
C LEU A 337 -59.22 -177.35 -38.56
N SER A 338 -59.81 -177.45 -37.39
CA SER A 338 -61.24 -177.59 -37.49
C SER A 338 -61.86 -177.29 -36.17
N ALA A 339 -63.10 -176.89 -36.28
CA ALA A 339 -64.04 -176.83 -35.20
C ALA A 339 -63.79 -175.59 -34.33
N ALA A 340 -64.63 -174.56 -34.45
CA ALA A 340 -66.04 -174.70 -34.22
C ALA A 340 -66.36 -175.53 -32.96
N VAL A 341 -67.56 -175.27 -32.50
CA VAL A 341 -68.40 -176.22 -31.77
C VAL A 341 -68.53 -176.00 -30.26
N HIS A 342 -67.53 -175.70 -29.41
CA HIS A 342 -67.83 -175.71 -27.97
C HIS A 342 -67.15 -174.60 -27.13
N LEU A 343 -67.84 -173.49 -26.80
CA LEU A 343 -68.63 -173.32 -25.54
C LEU A 343 -67.73 -172.95 -24.33
N LEU A 344 -67.85 -171.85 -23.58
CA LEU A 344 -69.05 -171.29 -22.97
C LEU A 344 -68.76 -169.89 -22.38
N THR A 345 -69.18 -168.88 -23.13
CA THR A 345 -69.98 -167.78 -22.61
C THR A 345 -71.42 -168.29 -22.50
N ALA A 346 -71.76 -168.93 -21.38
CA ALA A 346 -73.12 -168.99 -20.81
C ALA A 346 -73.11 -169.87 -19.54
N ARG A 347 -73.95 -169.45 -18.57
CA ARG A 347 -74.70 -170.33 -17.65
C ARG A 347 -73.93 -170.86 -16.43
N SER A 348 -73.81 -170.07 -15.35
CA SER A 348 -75.00 -169.77 -14.53
C SER A 348 -74.90 -168.51 -13.66
N ASN A 349 -75.71 -167.50 -14.03
CA ASN A 349 -76.56 -166.64 -13.18
C ASN A 349 -75.94 -165.70 -12.11
N ARG A 350 -76.08 -164.37 -12.27
CA ARG A 350 -77.17 -163.45 -11.79
C ARG A 350 -76.89 -162.95 -10.36
N ASN A 351 -77.28 -161.76 -9.88
CA ASN A 351 -78.18 -160.63 -10.19
C ASN A 351 -77.75 -159.48 -9.20
N HIS A 352 -77.99 -158.17 -9.33
CA HIS A 352 -79.24 -157.38 -9.44
C HIS A 352 -78.87 -155.92 -9.81
N ALA A 353 -79.44 -155.33 -10.86
CA ALA A 353 -80.69 -154.53 -10.95
C ALA A 353 -80.42 -153.01 -10.76
N ALA A 354 -80.80 -152.09 -11.65
CA ALA A 354 -81.80 -152.09 -12.73
C ALA A 354 -81.28 -151.43 -14.02
#